data_AF-A0A354CVV1-F1
#
_entry.id   AF-A0A354CVV1-F1
#
_cell.length_a   1.000
_cell.length_b   1.000
_cell.length_c   1.000
_cell.angle_alpha   90.00
_cell.angle_beta   90.00
_cell.angle_gamma   90.00
#
_symmetry.space_group_name_H-M   'P 1'
#
loop_
_entity.id
_entity.type
_entity.pdbx_description
1 polymer ?
#
loop_
_entity_poly.entity_id
_entity_poly.type
_entity_poly.pdbx_seq_one_letter_code
_entity_poly.pdbx_strand_id
1 'polypeptide(L)'
;MNKRFFAAFLVPFMLFLCGCDNSAASKPLTREEYKVALSTAWEEFCDGTNDYVRACNAAGEDFDKYRASADQLQAACDRTVKGLNGFAEIVPPKEFEEIHKKLLKAAEDEKRWSSYREQSFKTDSKEESDRILDKLAQEIDGMPLEDLLTDIVLKLYNELGGFGSR
;
A
#
# COMPACT_ATOMS: atom_id res chain seq x y z
N MET A 1 -54.11 19.06 -34.28
CA MET A 1 -52.82 18.52 -34.74
C MET A 1 -52.87 16.99 -34.67
N ASN A 2 -52.64 16.35 -35.83
CA ASN A 2 -52.18 14.97 -36.13
C ASN A 2 -52.21 13.94 -34.97
N LYS A 3 -53.03 12.87 -34.97
CA LYS A 3 -53.04 11.62 -35.79
C LYS A 3 -51.70 10.87 -35.88
N ARG A 4 -51.66 9.72 -35.17
CA ARG A 4 -50.99 8.43 -35.44
C ARG A 4 -49.47 8.40 -35.17
N PHE A 5 -48.80 7.34 -34.75
CA PHE A 5 -48.99 5.87 -34.80
C PHE A 5 -48.20 5.21 -33.63
N PHE A 6 -48.72 4.08 -33.10
CA PHE A 6 -48.06 2.79 -32.75
C PHE A 6 -46.63 2.82 -32.14
N ALA A 7 -46.26 2.09 -31.09
CA ALA A 7 -46.58 0.71 -30.66
C ALA A 7 -46.34 0.62 -29.13
N ALA A 8 -47.21 0.02 -28.32
CA ALA A 8 -47.31 -1.41 -28.06
C ALA A 8 -45.97 -2.09 -27.71
N PHE A 9 -45.96 -2.69 -26.51
CA PHE A 9 -45.12 -3.82 -26.10
C PHE A 9 -43.68 -3.52 -25.65
N LEU A 10 -43.28 -4.16 -24.53
CA LEU A 10 -41.92 -4.34 -24.02
C LEU A 10 -41.37 -3.28 -23.05
N VAL A 11 -41.93 -3.23 -21.84
CA VAL A 11 -41.06 -3.20 -20.64
C VAL A 11 -41.57 -4.26 -19.67
N PRO A 12 -41.33 -5.54 -20.03
CA PRO A 12 -40.47 -6.32 -19.15
C PRO A 12 -39.40 -7.07 -19.96
N PHE A 13 -38.20 -7.19 -19.38
CA PHE A 13 -37.16 -8.15 -19.80
C PHE A 13 -36.31 -7.79 -21.04
N MET A 14 -35.36 -6.84 -20.89
CA MET A 14 -34.08 -6.83 -21.62
C MET A 14 -33.02 -5.98 -20.90
N LEU A 15 -32.50 -6.47 -19.77
CA LEU A 15 -31.06 -6.41 -19.45
C LEU A 15 -30.72 -7.70 -18.70
N PHE A 16 -30.91 -8.80 -19.43
CA PHE A 16 -30.27 -10.07 -19.19
C PHE A 16 -28.80 -9.89 -19.60
N LEU A 17 -27.88 -10.21 -18.68
CA LEU A 17 -26.51 -10.68 -18.90
C LEU A 17 -25.57 -9.84 -19.80
N CYS A 18 -24.37 -9.59 -19.26
CA CYS A 18 -23.22 -8.89 -19.84
C CYS A 18 -23.22 -7.36 -19.63
N GLY A 19 -22.25 -6.88 -18.86
CA GLY A 19 -22.00 -5.46 -18.72
C GLY A 19 -20.74 -5.12 -17.93
N CYS A 20 -19.67 -5.89 -18.17
CA CYS A 20 -18.25 -5.60 -17.91
C CYS A 20 -17.84 -5.08 -16.52
N ASP A 21 -16.93 -5.85 -15.90
CA ASP A 21 -15.88 -5.33 -15.05
C ASP A 21 -15.46 -3.93 -15.51
N ASN A 22 -15.78 -2.93 -14.70
CA ASN A 22 -15.23 -1.59 -14.85
C ASN A 22 -13.76 -1.52 -14.40
N SER A 23 -13.06 -2.66 -14.32
CA SER A 23 -11.64 -2.62 -14.63
C SER A 23 -11.57 -2.20 -16.09
N ALA A 24 -11.27 -0.93 -16.35
CA ALA A 24 -10.39 -0.65 -17.47
C ALA A 24 -9.27 -1.69 -17.35
N ALA A 25 -9.32 -2.72 -18.19
CA ALA A 25 -8.43 -3.86 -18.12
C ALA A 25 -7.07 -3.33 -18.58
N SER A 26 -6.41 -2.64 -17.67
CA SER A 26 -5.01 -2.30 -17.77
C SER A 26 -4.33 -3.63 -18.05
N LYS A 27 -3.86 -3.76 -19.29
CA LYS A 27 -3.21 -4.97 -19.76
C LYS A 27 -2.18 -5.39 -18.71
N PRO A 28 -2.14 -6.68 -18.30
CA PRO A 28 -1.09 -7.15 -17.40
C PRO A 28 0.26 -6.67 -17.88
N LEU A 29 1.05 -6.13 -16.96
CA LEU A 29 2.38 -5.66 -17.28
C LEU A 29 3.22 -6.82 -17.82
N THR A 30 4.20 -6.50 -18.67
CA THR A 30 5.29 -7.43 -18.93
C THR A 30 6.13 -7.61 -17.65
N ARG A 31 6.93 -8.67 -17.62
CA ARG A 31 7.81 -8.96 -16.49
C ARG A 31 8.76 -7.79 -16.14
N GLU A 32 9.31 -7.13 -17.16
CA GLU A 32 10.20 -5.97 -16.97
C GLU A 32 9.43 -4.74 -16.47
N GLU A 33 8.26 -4.44 -17.05
CA GLU A 33 7.41 -3.34 -16.58
C GLU A 33 6.96 -3.57 -15.13
N TYR A 34 6.62 -4.82 -14.77
CA TYR A 34 6.26 -5.20 -13.42
C TYR A 34 7.41 -5.00 -12.44
N LYS A 35 8.63 -5.42 -12.83
CA LYS A 35 9.84 -5.19 -12.04
C LYS A 35 10.08 -3.71 -11.79
N VAL A 36 10.01 -2.88 -12.83
CA VAL A 36 10.19 -1.42 -12.71
C VAL A 36 9.14 -0.81 -11.80
N ALA A 37 7.87 -1.16 -11.98
CA ALA A 37 6.77 -0.61 -11.17
C ALA A 37 6.91 -1.02 -9.69
N LEU A 38 7.25 -2.29 -9.41
CA LEU A 38 7.56 -2.76 -8.07
C LEU A 38 8.74 -1.99 -7.45
N SER A 39 9.80 -1.72 -8.23
CA SER A 39 10.96 -0.93 -7.76
C SER A 39 10.60 0.50 -7.41
N THR A 40 9.85 1.18 -8.26
CA THR A 40 9.42 2.55 -7.96
C THR A 40 8.57 2.62 -6.69
N ALA A 41 7.60 1.71 -6.53
CA ALA A 41 6.77 1.67 -5.32
C ALA A 41 7.58 1.31 -4.07
N TRP A 42 8.50 0.34 -4.19
CA TRP A 42 9.37 -0.09 -3.10
C TRP A 42 10.38 0.99 -2.67
N GLU A 43 10.99 1.70 -3.61
CA GLU A 43 11.91 2.81 -3.34
C GLU A 43 11.20 3.93 -2.58
N GLU A 44 9.98 4.31 -3.00
CA GLU A 44 9.21 5.34 -2.30
C GLU A 44 8.83 4.92 -0.87
N PHE A 45 8.48 3.64 -0.67
CA PHE A 45 8.24 3.07 0.66
C PHE A 45 9.50 3.09 1.54
N CYS A 46 10.64 2.66 0.99
CA CYS A 46 11.92 2.62 1.70
C CYS A 46 12.38 4.02 2.08
N ASP A 47 12.28 4.98 1.16
CA ASP A 47 12.66 6.36 1.42
C ASP A 47 11.80 6.98 2.53
N GLY A 48 10.48 6.78 2.50
CA GLY A 48 9.59 7.24 3.57
C GLY A 48 9.96 6.63 4.93
N THR A 49 10.23 5.32 4.95
CA THR A 49 10.63 4.61 6.18
C THR A 49 11.99 5.11 6.69
N ASN A 50 12.95 5.35 5.80
CA ASN A 50 14.27 5.88 6.14
C ASN A 50 14.19 7.30 6.70
N ASP A 51 13.34 8.16 6.11
CA ASP A 51 13.11 9.51 6.61
C ASP A 51 12.46 9.49 8.01
N TYR A 52 11.51 8.58 8.25
CA TYR A 52 10.91 8.37 9.57
C TYR A 52 11.98 7.97 10.60
N VAL A 53 12.79 6.95 10.29
CA VAL A 53 13.88 6.49 11.17
C VAL A 53 14.89 7.61 11.44
N ARG A 54 15.23 8.42 10.44
CA ARG A 54 16.14 9.57 10.61
C ARG A 54 15.56 10.60 11.58
N ALA A 55 14.26 10.92 11.47
CA ALA A 55 13.59 11.84 12.38
C ALA A 55 13.55 11.29 13.80
N CYS A 56 13.20 10.01 13.99
CA CYS A 56 13.23 9.35 15.30
C CYS A 56 14.64 9.37 15.92
N ASN A 57 15.67 9.04 15.15
CA ASN A 57 17.05 9.05 15.63
C ASN A 57 17.54 10.46 16.01
N ALA A 58 17.08 11.50 15.31
CA ALA A 58 17.40 12.88 15.64
C ALA A 58 16.74 13.34 16.95
N ALA A 59 15.53 12.87 17.24
CA ALA A 59 14.85 13.10 18.51
C ALA A 59 15.49 12.32 19.66
N GLY A 60 15.94 11.09 19.40
CA GLY A 60 16.44 10.18 20.43
C GLY A 60 15.32 9.73 21.38
N GLU A 61 15.63 9.61 22.68
CA GLU A 61 14.65 9.27 23.72
C GLU A 61 13.85 10.48 24.25
N ASP A 62 14.08 11.67 23.69
CA ASP A 62 13.48 12.92 24.12
C ASP A 62 12.09 13.09 23.48
N PHE A 63 11.05 12.95 24.30
CA PHE A 63 9.66 13.01 23.85
C PHE A 63 9.28 14.39 23.28
N ASP A 64 9.78 15.47 23.87
CA ASP A 64 9.46 16.82 23.39
C ASP A 64 10.08 17.06 22.01
N LYS A 65 11.29 16.55 21.77
CA LYS A 65 11.90 16.58 20.43
C LYS A 65 11.17 15.69 19.44
N TYR A 66 10.75 14.50 19.85
CA TYR A 66 9.97 13.60 19.00
C TYR A 66 8.70 14.28 18.50
N ARG A 67 7.98 14.95 19.41
CA ARG A 67 6.80 15.75 19.05
C ARG A 67 7.12 16.98 18.23
N ALA A 68 8.22 17.68 18.50
CA ALA A 68 8.64 18.83 17.70
C ALA A 68 8.96 18.44 16.24
N SER A 69 9.28 17.16 15.99
CA SER A 69 9.48 16.59 14.66
C SER A 69 8.18 16.09 13.98
N ALA A 70 6.99 16.36 14.53
CA ALA A 70 5.72 15.85 14.02
C ALA A 70 5.50 16.11 12.51
N ASP A 71 5.85 17.29 12.00
CA ASP A 71 5.72 17.60 10.56
C ASP A 71 6.64 16.73 9.69
N GLN A 72 7.87 16.47 10.16
CA GLN A 72 8.82 15.60 9.46
C GLN A 72 8.37 14.14 9.50
N LEU A 73 7.88 13.68 10.66
CA LEU A 73 7.35 12.34 10.86
C LEU A 73 6.08 12.12 10.01
N GLN A 74 5.20 13.12 9.93
CA GLN A 74 4.02 13.08 9.07
C GLN A 74 4.41 12.98 7.60
N ALA A 75 5.32 13.82 7.12
CA ALA A 75 5.79 13.75 5.73
C ALA A 75 6.40 12.37 5.39
N ALA A 76 7.14 11.79 6.33
CA ALA A 76 7.69 10.45 6.19
C ALA A 76 6.60 9.35 6.15
N CYS A 77 5.59 9.43 7.02
CA CYS A 77 4.42 8.54 6.99
C CYS A 77 3.64 8.66 5.67
N ASP A 78 3.39 9.89 5.20
CA ASP A 78 2.68 10.13 3.94
C ASP A 78 3.42 9.53 2.75
N ARG A 79 4.76 9.70 2.71
CA ARG A 79 5.62 9.12 1.68
C ARG A 79 5.62 7.58 1.74
N THR A 80 5.69 7.01 2.94
CA THR A 80 5.59 5.58 3.16
C THR A 80 4.27 5.04 2.60
N VAL A 81 3.14 5.66 2.96
CA VAL A 81 1.80 5.29 2.48
C VAL A 81 1.67 5.46 0.97
N LYS A 82 2.29 6.48 0.37
CA LYS A 82 2.34 6.65 -1.08
C LYS A 82 3.03 5.46 -1.78
N GLY A 83 4.18 5.00 -1.27
CA GLY A 83 4.83 3.78 -1.77
C GLY A 83 3.93 2.55 -1.67
N LEU A 84 3.25 2.37 -0.53
CA LEU A 84 2.31 1.26 -0.30
C LEU A 84 1.10 1.30 -1.25
N ASN A 85 0.56 2.50 -1.52
CA ASN A 85 -0.49 2.68 -2.52
C ASN A 85 -0.01 2.39 -3.94
N GLY A 86 1.26 2.68 -4.24
CA GLY A 86 1.89 2.34 -5.51
C GLY A 86 1.77 0.86 -5.86
N PHE A 87 1.81 -0.06 -4.88
CA PHE A 87 1.60 -1.48 -5.16
C PHE A 87 0.21 -1.82 -5.67
N ALA A 88 -0.83 -1.12 -5.19
CA ALA A 88 -2.22 -1.36 -5.58
C ALA A 88 -2.53 -0.89 -7.01
N GLU A 89 -1.71 -0.01 -7.56
CA GLU A 89 -1.84 0.49 -8.93
C GLU A 89 -1.24 -0.47 -9.98
N ILE A 90 -0.51 -1.51 -9.52
CA ILE A 90 0.19 -2.44 -10.39
C ILE A 90 -0.74 -3.56 -10.84
N VAL A 91 -0.78 -3.83 -12.15
CA VAL A 91 -1.42 -5.04 -12.68
C VAL A 91 -0.34 -6.08 -13.00
N PRO A 92 -0.19 -7.14 -12.17
CA PRO A 92 0.92 -8.08 -12.30
C PRO A 92 0.76 -8.96 -13.55
N PRO A 93 1.85 -9.51 -14.10
CA PRO A 93 1.80 -10.62 -15.04
C PRO A 93 1.09 -11.82 -14.39
N LYS A 94 0.42 -12.65 -15.19
CA LYS A 94 -0.40 -13.78 -14.69
C LYS A 94 0.35 -14.73 -13.76
N GLU A 95 1.64 -14.96 -14.04
CA GLU A 95 2.51 -15.83 -13.24
C GLU A 95 2.80 -15.28 -11.82
N PHE A 96 2.59 -13.98 -11.57
CA PHE A 96 2.81 -13.32 -10.28
C PHE A 96 1.52 -12.91 -9.56
N GLU A 97 0.33 -13.20 -10.10
CA GLU A 97 -0.94 -12.76 -9.52
C GLU A 97 -1.10 -13.16 -8.05
N GLU A 98 -0.77 -14.41 -7.70
CA GLU A 98 -0.97 -14.92 -6.34
C GLU A 98 -0.02 -14.30 -5.32
N ILE A 99 1.26 -14.13 -5.67
CA ILE A 99 2.23 -13.48 -4.79
C ILE A 99 1.98 -11.97 -4.71
N HIS A 100 1.48 -11.35 -5.76
CA HIS A 100 1.07 -9.94 -5.72
C HIS A 100 -0.15 -9.71 -4.83
N LYS A 101 -1.13 -10.64 -4.78
CA LYS A 101 -2.21 -10.56 -3.79
C LYS A 101 -1.68 -10.59 -2.35
N LYS A 102 -0.66 -11.40 -2.07
CA LYS A 102 0.02 -11.40 -0.76
C LYS A 102 0.71 -10.07 -0.49
N LEU A 103 1.39 -9.51 -1.50
CA LEU A 103 2.01 -8.19 -1.40
C LEU A 103 0.98 -7.11 -1.02
N LEU A 104 -0.19 -7.10 -1.65
CA LEU A 104 -1.24 -6.13 -1.33
C LEU A 104 -1.75 -6.29 0.10
N LYS A 105 -1.90 -7.52 0.60
CA LYS A 105 -2.28 -7.76 1.99
C LYS A 105 -1.21 -7.23 2.96
N ALA A 106 0.06 -7.53 2.72
CA ALA A 106 1.16 -7.03 3.54
C ALA A 106 1.28 -5.51 3.49
N ALA A 107 0.98 -4.90 2.34
CA ALA A 107 0.93 -3.45 2.20
C ALA A 107 -0.19 -2.82 3.04
N GLU A 108 -1.36 -3.46 3.15
CA GLU A 108 -2.44 -3.00 4.05
C GLU A 108 -2.05 -3.14 5.53
N ASP A 109 -1.32 -4.19 5.90
CA ASP A 109 -0.77 -4.32 7.25
C ASP A 109 0.24 -3.19 7.57
N GLU A 110 1.14 -2.88 6.65
CA GLU A 110 2.08 -1.75 6.79
C GLU A 110 1.37 -0.38 6.82
N LYS A 111 0.28 -0.18 6.07
CA LYS A 111 -0.53 1.05 6.17
C LYS A 111 -1.14 1.18 7.57
N ARG A 112 -1.66 0.08 8.13
CA ARG A 112 -2.16 0.05 9.50
C ARG A 112 -1.04 0.41 10.49
N TRP A 113 0.16 -0.13 10.32
CA TRP A 113 1.30 0.18 11.17
C TRP A 113 1.79 1.63 11.05
N SER A 114 1.78 2.19 9.84
CA SER A 114 2.07 3.62 9.62
C SER A 114 1.06 4.51 10.37
N SER A 115 -0.22 4.09 10.47
CA SER A 115 -1.21 4.83 11.26
C SER A 115 -0.92 4.82 12.77
N TYR A 116 -0.30 3.76 13.30
CA TYR A 116 0.15 3.73 14.70
C TYR A 116 1.32 4.68 14.92
N ARG A 117 2.29 4.68 14.00
CA ARG A 117 3.39 5.67 14.01
C ARG A 117 2.84 7.09 14.01
N GLU A 118 1.86 7.38 13.15
CA GLU A 118 1.18 8.67 13.08
C GLU A 118 0.52 9.08 14.40
N GLN A 119 -0.24 8.18 15.01
CA GLN A 119 -0.90 8.44 16.29
C GLN A 119 0.10 8.74 17.41
N SER A 120 1.26 8.06 17.41
CA SER A 120 2.27 8.21 18.47
C SER A 120 2.88 9.61 18.58
N PHE A 121 3.15 10.30 17.46
CA PHE A 121 3.71 11.66 17.52
C PHE A 121 2.64 12.76 17.59
N LYS A 122 1.37 12.41 17.36
CA LYS A 122 0.23 13.35 17.47
C LYS A 122 -0.34 13.45 18.88
N THR A 123 -0.08 12.49 19.76
CA THR A 123 -0.54 12.54 21.15
C THR A 123 0.27 13.52 22.00
N ASP A 124 -0.37 14.09 23.02
CA ASP A 124 0.26 14.96 24.00
C ASP A 124 0.92 14.22 25.18
N SER A 125 0.67 12.91 25.32
CA SER A 125 1.18 12.09 26.43
C SER A 125 2.27 11.14 25.96
N LYS A 126 3.39 11.16 26.68
CA LYS A 126 4.46 10.18 26.48
C LYS A 126 3.96 8.76 26.75
N GLU A 127 3.22 8.56 27.83
CA GLU A 127 2.71 7.22 28.16
C GLU A 127 1.78 6.66 27.07
N GLU A 128 0.98 7.52 26.44
CA GLU A 128 0.11 7.10 25.34
C GLU A 128 0.92 6.81 24.07
N SER A 129 1.92 7.64 23.75
CA SER A 129 2.84 7.39 22.62
C SER A 129 3.55 6.06 22.79
N ASP A 130 4.12 5.81 23.97
CA ASP A 130 4.83 4.57 24.29
C ASP A 130 3.87 3.36 24.16
N ARG A 131 2.63 3.46 24.67
CA ARG A 131 1.63 2.39 24.52
C ARG A 131 1.28 2.09 23.07
N ILE A 132 1.16 3.11 22.23
CA ILE A 132 0.86 2.94 20.79
C ILE A 132 2.03 2.23 20.10
N LEU A 133 3.27 2.64 20.38
CA LEU A 133 4.47 2.03 19.80
C LEU A 133 4.70 0.60 20.31
N ASP A 134 4.42 0.32 21.58
CA ASP A 134 4.46 -1.04 22.14
C ASP A 134 3.44 -1.95 21.46
N LYS A 135 2.22 -1.45 21.23
CA LYS A 135 1.20 -2.21 20.47
C LYS A 135 1.66 -2.50 19.04
N LEU A 136 2.24 -1.51 18.37
CA LEU A 136 2.81 -1.69 17.04
C LEU A 136 3.89 -2.79 17.04
N ALA A 137 4.82 -2.75 18.00
CA ALA A 137 5.86 -3.77 18.13
C ALA A 137 5.27 -5.18 18.33
N GLN A 138 4.26 -5.32 19.20
CA GLN A 138 3.58 -6.59 19.42
C GLN A 138 2.88 -7.13 18.16
N GLU A 139 2.26 -6.26 17.36
CA GLU A 139 1.64 -6.69 16.09
C GLU A 139 2.67 -7.14 15.06
N ILE A 140 3.82 -6.47 14.97
CA ILE A 140 4.92 -6.86 14.08
C ILE A 140 5.54 -8.18 14.55
N ASP A 141 5.86 -8.31 15.84
CA ASP A 141 6.48 -9.51 16.43
C ASP A 141 5.58 -10.75 16.32
N GLY A 142 4.25 -10.54 16.28
CA GLY A 142 3.27 -11.59 16.09
C GLY A 142 3.09 -12.05 14.64
N MET A 143 3.68 -11.36 13.66
CA MET A 143 3.52 -11.68 12.24
C MET A 143 4.55 -12.73 11.78
N PRO A 144 4.13 -13.79 11.06
CA PRO A 144 5.05 -14.70 10.41
C PRO A 144 5.96 -13.94 9.42
N LEU A 145 7.26 -14.26 9.42
CA LEU A 145 8.24 -13.59 8.54
C LEU A 145 7.80 -13.64 7.08
N GLU A 146 7.27 -14.78 6.61
CA GLU A 146 6.84 -14.92 5.23
C GLU A 146 5.69 -13.99 4.78
N ASP A 147 4.96 -13.40 5.74
CA ASP A 147 3.86 -12.47 5.52
C ASP A 147 4.31 -11.00 5.60
N LEU A 148 5.56 -10.74 6.03
CA LEU A 148 6.12 -9.39 6.04
C LEU A 148 6.29 -8.85 4.62
N LEU A 149 6.03 -7.55 4.46
CA LEU A 149 6.15 -6.86 3.17
C LEU A 149 7.55 -7.02 2.58
N THR A 150 8.60 -6.86 3.39
CA THR A 150 10.01 -7.01 3.00
C THR A 150 10.30 -8.39 2.40
N ASP A 151 9.82 -9.45 3.03
CA ASP A 151 10.05 -10.83 2.60
C ASP A 151 9.30 -11.16 1.30
N ILE A 152 8.07 -10.66 1.16
CA ILE A 152 7.30 -10.84 -0.07
C ILE A 152 7.95 -10.09 -1.24
N VAL A 153 8.37 -8.85 -1.02
CA VAL A 153 9.08 -8.05 -2.03
C VAL A 153 10.40 -8.71 -2.43
N LEU A 154 11.17 -9.23 -1.47
CA LEU A 154 12.42 -9.94 -1.74
C LEU A 154 12.17 -11.21 -2.58
N LYS A 155 11.14 -12.00 -2.26
CA LYS A 155 10.74 -13.18 -3.05
C LYS A 155 10.40 -12.78 -4.49
N LEU A 156 9.56 -11.75 -4.66
CA LEU A 156 9.22 -11.20 -5.98
C LEU A 156 10.46 -10.79 -6.77
N TYR A 157 11.39 -10.06 -6.15
CA TYR A 157 12.63 -9.66 -6.83
C TYR A 157 13.48 -10.84 -7.27
N ASN A 158 13.65 -11.84 -6.40
CA ASN A 158 14.43 -13.04 -6.73
C ASN A 158 13.82 -13.78 -7.91
N GLU A 159 12.49 -13.95 -7.93
CA GLU A 159 11.79 -14.54 -9.08
C GLU A 159 11.92 -13.67 -10.33
N LEU A 160 11.98 -12.34 -10.19
CA LEU A 160 12.20 -11.35 -11.25
C LEU A 160 13.68 -11.20 -11.69
N GLY A 161 14.57 -12.08 -11.25
CA GLY A 161 15.98 -12.09 -11.66
C GLY A 161 16.88 -11.14 -10.84
N GLY A 162 16.47 -10.79 -9.62
CA GLY A 162 17.27 -10.11 -8.60
C GLY A 162 17.49 -8.60 -8.78
N PHE A 163 18.16 -8.01 -7.79
CA PHE A 163 18.74 -6.67 -7.84
C PHE A 163 20.03 -6.70 -8.69
N GLY A 164 19.87 -6.61 -10.01
CA GLY A 164 21.00 -6.47 -10.93
C GLY A 164 21.32 -7.73 -11.75
N SER A 165 20.78 -7.78 -12.95
CA SER A 165 21.45 -8.35 -14.11
C SER A 165 21.70 -7.21 -15.10
N ARG A 166 22.67 -6.35 -14.78
CA ARG A 166 23.34 -5.44 -15.71
C ARG A 166 24.83 -5.54 -15.47
#